data_AF-A0A659UED7-F1
#
_entry.id   AF-A0A659UED7-F1
#
_cell.length_a   1.000
_cell.length_b   1.000
_cell.length_c   1.000
_cell.angle_alpha   90.00
_cell.angle_beta   90.00
_cell.angle_gamma   90.00
#
_symmetry.space_group_name_H-M   'P 1'
#
loop_
_entity.id
_entity.type
_entity.pdbx_description
1 polymer ?
#
loop_
_entity_poly.entity_id
_entity_poly.type
_entity_poly.pdbx_seq_one_letter_code
_entity_poly.pdbx_strand_id
1 'polypeptide(L)'
;RACASGRTATRDIAETIATENADILDPSLILHTSGCAKGCAHPGPAALTLVGGENGAGLVVNATAKALPAGYRPGYDAARGIGRVAAVIRGARYQGETAAACLTRLGAAGIAE
;
A
#
# COMPACT_ATOMS: atom_id res chain seq x y z
N ARG A 1 -17.11 6.62 -7.29
CA ARG A 1 -15.94 6.34 -8.19
C ARG A 1 -16.20 6.97 -9.54
N ALA A 2 -15.20 7.59 -10.18
CA ALA A 2 -15.34 8.20 -11.51
C ALA A 2 -14.72 7.38 -12.66
N CYS A 3 -13.70 6.54 -12.40
CA CYS A 3 -13.08 5.71 -13.42
C CYS A 3 -13.80 4.36 -13.57
N ALA A 4 -14.25 4.03 -14.77
CA ALA A 4 -14.94 2.77 -15.09
C ALA A 4 -14.09 1.51 -14.87
N SER A 5 -12.75 1.63 -14.97
CA SER A 5 -11.84 0.51 -14.67
C SER A 5 -11.49 0.41 -13.17
N GLY A 6 -11.93 1.35 -12.33
CA GLY A 6 -11.60 1.39 -10.91
C GLY A 6 -12.32 0.32 -10.10
N ARG A 7 -11.54 -0.58 -9.49
CA ARG A 7 -12.03 -1.72 -8.68
C ARG A 7 -12.01 -1.45 -7.17
N THR A 8 -11.34 -0.39 -6.71
CA THR A 8 -11.34 0.03 -5.30
C THR A 8 -11.73 1.51 -5.09
N ALA A 9 -12.24 1.85 -3.90
CA ALA A 9 -12.62 3.22 -3.51
C ALA A 9 -11.37 3.98 -3.04
N THR A 10 -10.47 4.30 -3.98
CA THR A 10 -9.12 4.80 -3.68
C THR A 10 -9.10 6.04 -2.79
N ARG A 11 -10.04 6.96 -2.98
CA ARG A 11 -10.10 8.21 -2.22
C ARG A 11 -10.41 7.94 -0.75
N ASP A 12 -11.52 7.25 -0.48
CA ASP A 12 -11.97 6.94 0.88
C ASP A 12 -10.93 6.07 1.64
N ILE A 13 -10.29 5.14 0.93
CA ILE A 13 -9.21 4.30 1.47
C ILE A 13 -7.99 5.16 1.79
N ALA A 14 -7.55 6.03 0.89
CA ALA A 14 -6.39 6.90 1.12
C ALA A 14 -6.61 7.85 2.29
N GLU A 15 -7.82 8.40 2.44
CA GLU A 15 -8.21 9.26 3.56
C GLU A 15 -8.17 8.50 4.89
N THR A 16 -8.71 7.28 4.92
CA THR A 16 -8.65 6.39 6.10
C THR A 16 -7.19 6.10 6.48
N ILE A 17 -6.36 5.73 5.50
CA ILE A 17 -4.94 5.44 5.74
C ILE A 17 -4.20 6.66 6.28
N ALA A 18 -4.40 7.83 5.65
CA ALA A 18 -3.74 9.07 6.06
C ALA A 18 -4.15 9.47 7.48
N THR A 19 -5.39 9.20 7.88
CA THR A 19 -5.90 9.49 9.23
C THR A 19 -5.35 8.51 10.27
N GLU A 20 -5.35 7.20 9.97
CA GLU A 20 -5.03 6.15 10.94
C GLU A 20 -3.54 5.83 11.04
N ASN A 21 -2.74 6.15 10.02
CA ASN A 21 -1.34 5.71 9.89
C ASN A 21 -0.40 6.87 9.51
N ALA A 22 -0.74 8.10 9.89
CA ALA A 22 0.06 9.29 9.57
C ALA A 22 1.53 9.19 10.02
N ASP A 23 1.78 8.47 11.11
CA ASP A 23 3.10 8.34 11.72
C ASP A 23 4.12 7.55 10.88
N ILE A 24 3.66 6.64 10.01
CA ILE A 24 4.55 5.89 9.11
C ILE A 24 4.76 6.58 7.76
N LEU A 25 3.94 7.60 7.43
CA LEU A 25 4.01 8.36 6.18
C LEU A 25 5.06 9.47 6.26
N ASP A 26 6.30 9.09 6.57
CA ASP A 26 7.43 10.03 6.51
C ASP A 26 7.76 10.42 5.04
N PRO A 27 8.51 11.50 4.80
CA PRO A 27 8.82 11.96 3.44
C PRO A 27 9.53 10.94 2.54
N SER A 28 10.06 9.85 3.10
CA SER A 28 10.69 8.78 2.32
C SER A 28 9.68 7.77 1.76
N LEU A 29 8.50 7.63 2.39
CA LEU A 29 7.55 6.58 2.07
C LEU A 29 6.48 7.08 1.09
N ILE A 30 6.67 6.72 -0.18
CA ILE A 30 5.61 6.86 -1.18
C ILE A 30 4.65 5.67 -1.06
N LEU A 31 3.44 5.94 -0.55
CA LEU A 31 2.31 5.03 -0.62
C LEU A 31 1.41 5.39 -1.80
N HIS A 32 1.36 4.51 -2.80
CA HIS A 32 0.45 4.67 -3.93
C HIS A 32 -0.85 3.88 -3.72
N THR A 33 -2.01 4.53 -3.85
CA THR A 33 -3.31 3.84 -3.93
C THR A 33 -3.81 3.85 -5.38
N SER A 34 -3.92 2.66 -5.97
CA SER A 34 -4.31 2.46 -7.35
C SER A 34 -5.67 1.79 -7.47
N GLY A 35 -6.55 2.39 -8.27
CA GLY A 35 -7.91 1.89 -8.49
C GLY A 35 -7.92 0.54 -9.21
N CYS A 36 -6.91 0.28 -10.04
CA CYS A 36 -6.73 -0.95 -10.79
C CYS A 36 -5.26 -1.12 -11.18
N ALA A 37 -4.90 -2.27 -11.74
CA ALA A 37 -3.53 -2.58 -12.17
C ALA A 37 -2.96 -1.64 -13.25
N LYS A 38 -3.77 -0.79 -13.90
CA LYS A 38 -3.28 0.17 -14.91
C LYS A 38 -2.28 1.18 -14.33
N GLY A 39 -2.41 1.54 -13.04
CA GLY A 39 -1.45 2.42 -12.38
C GLY A 39 -1.39 3.85 -12.92
N CYS A 40 -2.46 4.37 -13.54
CA CYS A 40 -2.40 5.62 -14.33
C CYS A 40 -1.91 6.84 -13.54
N ALA A 41 -2.23 6.95 -12.24
CA ALA A 41 -1.81 8.08 -11.42
C ALA A 41 -0.35 7.99 -10.94
N HIS A 42 0.27 6.80 -11.00
CA HIS A 42 1.67 6.60 -10.66
C HIS A 42 2.22 5.39 -11.44
N PRO A 43 2.70 5.58 -12.70
CA PRO A 43 3.15 4.46 -13.54
C PRO A 43 4.44 3.79 -13.05
N GLY A 44 5.25 4.51 -12.26
CA GLY A 44 6.50 4.02 -11.68
C GLY A 44 6.29 3.16 -10.43
N PRO A 45 7.37 2.57 -9.90
CA PRO A 45 7.30 1.87 -8.63
C PRO A 45 7.02 2.84 -7.47
N ALA A 46 6.36 2.34 -6.44
CA ALA A 46 6.28 2.99 -5.14
C ALA A 46 6.78 2.01 -4.07
N ALA A 47 7.21 2.54 -2.92
CA ALA A 47 7.67 1.73 -1.80
C ALA A 47 6.56 0.77 -1.35
N LEU A 48 5.32 1.26 -1.29
CA LEU A 48 4.12 0.46 -1.08
C LEU A 48 3.04 0.87 -2.08
N THR A 49 2.43 -0.10 -2.75
CA THR A 49 1.27 0.14 -3.59
C THR A 49 0.10 -0.71 -3.13
N LEU A 50 -1.04 -0.07 -2.88
CA LEU A 50 -2.34 -0.71 -2.73
C LEU A 50 -3.05 -0.70 -4.08
N VAL A 51 -3.37 -1.87 -4.64
CA VAL A 51 -3.96 -2.00 -5.97
C VAL A 51 -5.32 -2.69 -5.92
N GLY A 52 -6.34 -2.07 -6.53
CA GLY A 52 -7.63 -2.71 -6.75
C GLY A 52 -7.55 -3.84 -7.79
N GLY A 53 -8.11 -5.00 -7.45
CA GLY A 53 -8.25 -6.17 -8.31
C GLY A 53 -9.69 -6.69 -8.29
N GLU A 54 -9.95 -7.75 -9.05
CA GLU A 54 -11.27 -8.39 -9.10
C GLU A 54 -11.67 -9.00 -7.75
N ASN A 55 -10.67 -9.43 -6.98
CA ASN A 55 -10.82 -10.02 -5.65
C ASN A 55 -10.74 -8.99 -4.51
N GLY A 56 -10.85 -7.69 -4.81
CA GLY A 56 -10.78 -6.61 -3.82
C GLY A 56 -9.54 -5.72 -3.97
N ALA A 57 -8.70 -5.63 -2.95
CA ALA A 57 -7.46 -4.85 -2.94
C ALA A 57 -6.28 -5.71 -2.51
N GLY A 58 -5.15 -5.56 -3.18
CA GLY A 58 -3.89 -6.23 -2.84
C GLY A 58 -2.78 -5.23 -2.55
N LEU A 59 -1.72 -5.69 -1.90
CA LEU A 59 -0.54 -4.90 -1.58
C LEU A 59 0.67 -5.44 -2.36
N VAL A 60 1.48 -4.53 -2.88
CA VAL A 60 2.79 -4.84 -3.49
C VAL A 60 3.85 -3.88 -2.95
N VAL A 61 5.05 -4.41 -2.72
CA VAL A 61 6.19 -3.68 -2.15
C VAL A 61 7.22 -3.41 -3.23
N ASN A 62 7.77 -2.20 -3.25
CA ASN A 62 8.82 -1.77 -4.17
C ASN A 62 8.50 -2.07 -5.63
N ALA A 63 7.24 -1.90 -6.00
CA ALA A 63 6.71 -2.31 -7.29
C ALA A 63 5.62 -1.37 -7.79
N THR A 64 5.28 -1.51 -9.07
CA THR A 64 4.18 -0.78 -9.70
C THR A 64 2.84 -1.44 -9.39
N ALA A 65 1.74 -0.74 -9.65
CA ALA A 65 0.39 -1.32 -9.57
C ALA A 65 0.15 -2.50 -10.53
N LYS A 66 1.03 -2.72 -11.53
CA LYS A 66 0.93 -3.87 -12.46
C LYS A 66 1.46 -5.17 -11.86
N ALA A 67 2.22 -5.10 -10.77
CA ALA A 67 2.75 -6.29 -10.11
C ALA A 67 1.61 -7.12 -9.48
N LEU A 68 1.81 -8.43 -9.42
CA LEU A 68 0.87 -9.35 -8.78
C LEU A 68 1.01 -9.25 -7.25
N PRO A 69 -0.05 -8.89 -6.52
CA PRO A 69 -0.06 -8.94 -5.06
C PRO A 69 0.10 -10.36 -4.55
N ALA A 70 0.81 -10.52 -3.43
CA ALA A 70 0.91 -11.80 -2.74
C ALA A 70 -0.45 -12.28 -2.18
N GLY A 71 -1.40 -11.36 -2.00
CA GLY A 71 -2.77 -11.66 -1.60
C GLY A 71 -3.72 -10.49 -1.83
N TYR A 72 -5.01 -10.80 -1.84
CA TYR A 72 -6.10 -9.83 -1.92
C TYR A 72 -6.97 -9.89 -0.66
N ARG A 73 -7.54 -8.74 -0.29
CA ARG A 73 -8.55 -8.59 0.76
C ARG A 73 -9.75 -7.85 0.18
N PRO A 74 -10.96 -7.96 0.77
CA PRO A 74 -12.08 -7.12 0.37
C PRO A 74 -11.70 -5.65 0.35
N GLY A 75 -12.15 -4.90 -0.66
CA GLY A 75 -11.72 -3.51 -0.87
C GLY A 75 -12.03 -2.57 0.30
N TYR A 76 -13.06 -2.85 1.10
CA TYR A 76 -13.38 -2.08 2.31
C TYR A 76 -12.39 -2.35 3.48
N ASP A 77 -11.70 -3.50 3.47
CA ASP A 77 -10.67 -3.85 4.45
C ASP A 77 -9.26 -3.43 4.00
N ALA A 78 -9.14 -2.80 2.83
CA ALA A 78 -7.87 -2.39 2.25
C ALA A 78 -7.05 -1.48 3.17
N ALA A 79 -7.70 -0.53 3.87
CA ALA A 79 -7.06 0.34 4.84
C ALA A 79 -6.51 -0.45 6.05
N ARG A 80 -7.23 -1.47 6.53
CA ARG A 80 -6.75 -2.35 7.60
C ARG A 80 -5.50 -3.13 7.19
N GLY A 81 -5.37 -3.48 5.91
CA GLY A 81 -4.16 -4.06 5.36
C GLY A 81 -2.94 -3.15 5.57
N ILE A 82 -3.09 -1.84 5.35
CA ILE A 82 -2.03 -0.86 5.62
C ILE A 82 -1.74 -0.73 7.12
N GLY A 83 -2.77 -0.78 7.97
CA GLY A 83 -2.58 -0.78 9.42
C GLY A 83 -1.66 -1.91 9.92
N ARG A 84 -1.74 -3.10 9.30
CA ARG A 84 -0.80 -4.20 9.58
C ARG A 84 0.62 -3.87 9.14
N VAL A 85 0.79 -3.37 7.91
CA VAL A 85 2.11 -2.93 7.41
C VAL A 85 2.70 -1.86 8.32
N ALA A 86 1.89 -0.91 8.78
CA ALA A 86 2.32 0.13 9.72
C ALA A 86 2.79 -0.47 11.05
N ALA A 87 2.06 -1.46 11.60
CA ALA A 87 2.49 -2.15 12.81
C ALA A 87 3.83 -2.88 12.63
N VAL A 88 4.03 -3.56 11.48
CA VAL A 88 5.31 -4.21 11.16
C VAL A 88 6.44 -3.18 11.07
N ILE A 89 6.24 -2.06 10.37
CA ILE A 89 7.23 -0.99 10.28
C ILE A 89 7.59 -0.47 11.68
N ARG A 90 6.60 -0.20 12.54
CA ARG A 90 6.83 0.27 13.92
C ARG A 90 7.69 -0.71 14.74
N GLY A 91 7.42 -2.00 14.62
CA GLY A 91 8.15 -3.02 15.38
C GLY A 91 9.53 -3.36 14.84
N ALA A 92 9.74 -3.20 13.53
CA ALA A 92 10.97 -3.63 12.86
C ALA A 92 11.95 -2.50 12.52
N ARG A 93 11.51 -1.22 12.53
CA ARG A 93 12.33 -0.07 12.13
C ARG A 93 13.46 0.17 13.12
N TYR A 94 14.70 0.27 12.61
CA TYR A 94 15.85 0.63 13.42
C TYR A 94 15.89 2.14 13.72
N GLN A 95 16.62 2.56 14.77
CA GLN A 95 16.82 3.98 15.04
C GLN A 95 17.50 4.68 13.85
N GLY A 96 16.92 5.79 13.40
CA GLY A 96 17.41 6.56 12.25
C GLY A 96 17.10 5.93 10.88
N GLU A 97 16.54 4.73 10.81
CA GLU A 97 16.08 4.13 9.56
C GLU A 97 14.82 4.86 9.07
N THR A 98 14.62 5.00 7.76
CA THR A 98 13.38 5.56 7.21
C THR A 98 12.30 4.49 7.03
N ALA A 99 11.03 4.86 6.96
CA ALA A 99 9.96 3.89 6.73
C ALA A 99 10.13 3.13 5.40
N ALA A 100 10.58 3.80 4.33
CA ALA A 100 10.84 3.15 3.04
C ALA A 100 12.04 2.19 3.09
N ALA A 101 13.09 2.51 3.83
CA ALA A 101 14.25 1.62 4.02
C ALA A 101 13.86 0.36 4.81
N CYS A 102 13.10 0.53 5.90
CA CYS A 102 12.56 -0.57 6.68
C CYS A 102 11.70 -1.50 5.80
N LEU A 103 10.77 -0.92 5.03
CA LEU A 103 9.90 -1.69 4.13
C LEU A 103 10.70 -2.44 3.05
N THR A 104 11.76 -1.81 2.51
CA THR A 104 12.64 -2.43 1.52
C THR A 104 13.40 -3.62 2.10
N ARG A 105 13.89 -3.49 3.33
CA ARG A 105 14.58 -4.57 4.04
C ARG A 105 13.65 -5.74 4.39
N LEU A 106 12.41 -5.44 4.79
CA LEU A 106 11.40 -6.46 5.09
C LEU A 106 10.91 -7.18 3.83
N GLY A 107 10.81 -6.45 2.71
CA GLY A 107 10.28 -6.96 1.44
C GLY A 107 8.82 -7.41 1.55
N ALA A 108 8.32 -8.05 0.49
CA ALA A 108 6.94 -8.53 0.44
C ALA A 108 6.66 -9.65 1.47
N ALA A 109 7.64 -10.52 1.72
CA ALA A 109 7.49 -11.62 2.67
C ALA A 109 7.31 -11.11 4.11
N GLY A 110 8.06 -10.09 4.52
CA GLY A 110 7.97 -9.51 5.86
C GLY A 110 6.69 -8.74 6.14
N ILE A 111 5.87 -8.45 5.13
CA ILE A 111 4.59 -7.72 5.28
C ILE A 111 3.35 -8.56 4.94
N ALA A 112 3.52 -9.83 4.56
CA ALA A 112 2.43 -10.69 4.10
C ALA A 112 1.65 -11.38 5.24
N GLU A 113 2.06 -11.24 6.51
CA GLU A 113 1.38 -11.80 7.70
C GLU A 113 0.18 -10.94 8.20
#